data_AF-A0A7K1STR9-F1
#
_entry.id   AF-A0A7K1STR9-F1
#
_cell.length_a   1.000
_cell.length_b   1.000
_cell.length_c   1.000
_cell.angle_alpha   90.00
_cell.angle_beta   90.00
_cell.angle_gamma   90.00
#
_symmetry.space_group_name_H-M   'P 1'
#
loop_
_entity.id
_entity.type
_entity.pdbx_description
1 polymer ?
#
loop_
_entity_poly.entity_id
_entity_poly.type
_entity_poly.pdbx_seq_one_letter_code
_entity_poly.pdbx_strand_id
1 'polypeptide(L)'
;METSEIRKKLQDYIASAEEEKIKAIYTVLESDIESVYDHSDDPEFVAEMDSRVKEIEDGTAVLLTWEEVMSNAKMIIENAKQKSAV
;
A
#
# COMPACT_ATOMS: atom_id res chain seq x y z
N MET A 1 -12.35 -21.32 19.92
CA MET A 1 -12.73 -20.77 18.60
C MET A 1 -11.48 -20.11 18.09
N GLU A 2 -10.98 -20.60 16.97
CA GLU A 2 -9.74 -20.10 16.40
C GLU A 2 -9.95 -18.69 15.82
N THR A 3 -8.91 -17.88 15.79
CA THR A 3 -8.97 -16.51 15.25
C THR A 3 -9.47 -16.49 13.80
N SER A 4 -9.17 -17.52 13.02
CA SER A 4 -9.68 -17.71 11.65
C SER A 4 -11.20 -17.86 11.59
N GLU A 5 -11.80 -18.58 12.55
CA GLU A 5 -13.25 -18.76 12.66
C GLU A 5 -13.93 -17.46 13.11
N ILE A 6 -13.30 -16.71 14.03
CA ILE A 6 -13.78 -15.38 14.45
C ILE A 6 -13.81 -14.43 13.24
N ARG A 7 -12.72 -14.36 12.46
CA ARG A 7 -12.60 -13.49 11.29
C ARG A 7 -13.67 -13.79 10.24
N LYS A 8 -13.90 -15.07 9.94
CA LYS A 8 -14.94 -15.49 9.00
C LYS A 8 -16.33 -15.04 9.45
N LYS A 9 -16.67 -15.27 10.73
CA LYS A 9 -17.96 -14.86 11.29
C LYS A 9 -18.18 -13.34 11.24
N LEU A 10 -17.14 -12.55 11.48
CA LEU A 10 -17.21 -11.09 11.38
C LEU A 10 -17.44 -10.63 9.94
N GLN A 11 -16.77 -11.26 8.96
CA GLN A 11 -16.99 -10.97 7.53
C GLN A 11 -18.43 -11.30 7.11
N ASP A 12 -18.94 -12.47 7.49
CA ASP A 12 -20.31 -12.89 7.18
C ASP A 12 -21.35 -11.95 7.79
N TYR A 13 -21.11 -11.48 9.02
CA TYR A 13 -21.96 -10.49 9.69
C TYR A 13 -21.93 -9.14 8.96
N ILE A 14 -20.75 -8.61 8.64
CA ILE A 14 -20.61 -7.33 7.93
C ILE A 14 -21.33 -7.36 6.58
N ALA A 15 -21.28 -8.49 5.87
CA ALA A 15 -21.91 -8.64 4.56
C ALA A 15 -23.46 -8.59 4.58
N SER A 16 -24.08 -8.84 5.74
CA SER A 16 -25.54 -8.97 5.87
C SER A 16 -26.19 -8.03 6.89
N ALA A 17 -25.38 -7.31 7.68
CA ALA A 17 -25.87 -6.42 8.72
C ALA A 17 -26.51 -5.14 8.14
N GLU A 18 -27.48 -4.61 8.89
CA GLU A 18 -28.14 -3.35 8.59
C GLU A 18 -27.14 -2.17 8.67
N GLU A 19 -27.34 -1.16 7.83
CA GLU A 19 -26.44 -0.01 7.70
C GLU A 19 -26.17 0.69 9.04
N GLU A 20 -27.18 0.86 9.90
CA GLU A 20 -27.03 1.49 11.21
C GLU A 20 -26.04 0.73 12.12
N LYS A 21 -26.04 -0.61 12.04
CA LYS A 21 -25.14 -1.46 12.82
C LYS A 21 -23.71 -1.39 12.29
N ILE A 22 -23.55 -1.33 10.97
CA ILE A 22 -22.25 -1.13 10.33
C ILE A 22 -21.65 0.20 10.74
N LYS A 23 -22.43 1.29 10.69
CA LYS A 23 -21.98 2.63 11.10
C LYS A 23 -21.56 2.65 12.57
N ALA A 24 -22.36 2.06 13.45
CA ALA A 24 -22.02 1.99 14.88
C ALA A 24 -20.71 1.22 15.12
N ILE A 25 -20.49 0.10 14.42
CA ILE A 25 -19.23 -0.65 14.51
C ILE A 25 -18.06 0.16 13.97
N TYR A 26 -18.23 0.83 12.82
CA TYR A 26 -17.21 1.70 12.24
C TYR A 26 -16.81 2.80 13.21
N THR A 27 -17.77 3.55 13.79
CA THR A 27 -17.48 4.62 14.76
C THR A 27 -16.68 4.14 15.97
N VAL A 28 -16.91 2.90 16.44
CA VAL A 28 -16.14 2.34 17.57
C VAL A 28 -14.72 1.96 17.17
N LEU A 29 -14.52 1.51 15.93
CA LEU A 29 -13.23 1.00 15.44
C LEU A 29 -12.51 1.99 14.51
N GLU A 30 -13.07 3.18 14.30
CA GLU A 30 -12.61 4.17 13.31
C GLU A 30 -11.13 4.47 13.51
N SER A 31 -10.71 4.78 14.74
CA SER A 31 -9.29 5.02 15.07
C SER A 31 -8.39 3.82 14.77
N ASP A 32 -8.88 2.60 14.97
CA ASP A 32 -8.09 1.38 14.74
C ASP A 32 -8.02 1.03 13.25
N ILE A 33 -9.07 1.37 12.49
CA ILE A 33 -9.15 1.17 11.04
C ILE A 33 -8.31 2.23 10.31
N GLU A 34 -8.41 3.49 10.73
CA GLU A 34 -7.70 4.64 10.15
C GLU A 34 -6.26 4.76 10.66
N SER A 35 -5.89 4.10 11.77
CA SER A 35 -4.48 4.02 12.22
C SER A 35 -3.60 3.14 11.33
N VAL A 36 -4.16 2.49 10.30
CA VAL A 36 -3.35 1.93 9.22
C VAL A 36 -2.76 3.11 8.45
N TYR A 37 -1.51 3.45 8.78
CA TYR A 37 -0.74 4.56 8.21
C TYR A 37 -1.14 4.90 6.77
N ASP A 38 -1.93 5.97 6.63
CA ASP A 38 -2.34 6.50 5.34
C ASP A 38 -1.27 7.49 4.88
N HIS A 39 -0.51 7.09 3.88
CA HIS A 39 0.49 7.95 3.25
C HIS A 39 -0.14 9.22 2.64
N SER A 40 -1.45 9.23 2.40
CA SER A 40 -2.18 10.38 1.86
C SER A 40 -2.24 11.56 2.83
N ASP A 41 -2.07 11.30 4.14
CA ASP A 41 -2.02 12.32 5.18
C ASP A 41 -0.59 12.78 5.52
N ASP A 42 0.43 12.14 4.94
CA ASP A 42 1.85 12.50 5.14
C ASP A 42 2.24 13.64 4.18
N PRO A 43 2.50 14.86 4.69
CA PRO A 43 2.79 16.00 3.83
C PRO A 43 4.07 15.85 3.02
N GLU A 44 5.07 15.11 3.52
CA GLU A 44 6.32 14.87 2.78
C GLU A 44 6.07 13.93 1.61
N PHE A 45 5.28 12.88 1.82
CA PHE A 45 4.88 11.95 0.76
C PHE A 45 4.04 12.65 -0.32
N VAL A 46 3.04 13.43 0.08
CA VAL A 46 2.18 14.17 -0.86
C VAL A 46 3.01 15.15 -1.68
N ALA A 47 3.92 15.90 -1.06
CA ALA A 47 4.78 16.85 -1.76
C ALA A 47 5.72 16.16 -2.76
N GLU A 48 6.28 14.99 -2.41
CA GLU A 48 7.09 14.20 -3.32
C GLU A 48 6.27 13.74 -4.54
N MET A 49 5.06 13.21 -4.31
CA MET A 49 4.20 12.72 -5.38
C MET A 49 3.76 13.84 -6.32
N ASP A 50 3.39 15.01 -5.79
CA ASP A 50 3.07 16.20 -6.59
C ASP A 50 4.26 16.65 -7.44
N SER A 51 5.48 16.64 -6.88
CA SER A 51 6.70 16.96 -7.63
C SER A 51 6.93 15.98 -8.78
N ARG A 52 6.76 14.67 -8.54
CA ARG A 52 6.93 13.64 -9.57
C ARG A 52 5.91 13.77 -10.70
N VAL A 53 4.64 14.06 -10.36
CA VAL A 53 3.59 14.31 -11.36
C VAL A 53 3.98 15.51 -12.22
N LYS A 54 4.40 16.61 -11.60
CA LYS A 54 4.83 17.80 -12.31
C LYS A 54 6.02 17.55 -13.24
N GLU A 55 7.02 16.81 -12.80
CA GLU A 55 8.17 16.45 -13.64
C GLU A 55 7.75 15.63 -14.88
N ILE A 56 6.73 14.78 -14.74
CA ILE A 56 6.19 14.01 -15.88
C ILE A 56 5.44 14.93 -16.83
N GLU A 57 4.58 15.81 -16.32
CA GLU A 57 3.82 16.78 -17.12
C GLU A 57 4.73 17.77 -17.87
N ASP A 58 5.78 18.24 -17.21
CA ASP A 58 6.79 19.14 -17.77
C ASP A 58 7.79 18.40 -18.70
N GLY A 59 7.72 17.06 -18.76
CA GLY A 59 8.60 16.22 -19.58
C GLY A 59 10.06 16.19 -19.10
N THR A 60 10.32 16.59 -17.86
CA THR A 60 11.64 16.59 -17.24
C THR A 60 11.93 15.32 -16.45
N ALA A 61 10.92 14.49 -16.20
CA ALA A 61 11.05 13.22 -15.50
C ALA A 61 11.93 12.24 -16.27
N VAL A 62 12.90 11.63 -15.57
CA VAL A 62 13.65 10.50 -16.10
C VAL A 62 12.84 9.24 -15.88
N LEU A 63 12.16 8.78 -16.93
CA LEU A 63 11.35 7.57 -16.91
C LEU A 63 12.15 6.38 -17.45
N LEU A 64 11.88 5.21 -16.89
CA LEU A 64 12.41 3.94 -17.38
C LEU A 64 11.28 3.14 -18.02
N THR A 65 11.58 2.49 -19.12
CA THR A 65 10.70 1.47 -19.69
C THR A 65 10.61 0.26 -18.77
N TRP A 66 9.54 -0.52 -18.93
CA TRP A 66 9.37 -1.77 -18.18
C TRP A 66 10.55 -2.75 -18.39
N GLU A 67 11.10 -2.80 -19.59
CA GLU A 67 12.25 -3.65 -19.91
C GLU A 67 13.50 -3.22 -19.14
N GLU A 68 13.78 -1.91 -19.06
CA GLU A 68 14.90 -1.35 -18.30
C GLU A 68 14.75 -1.61 -16.80
N VAL A 69 13.55 -1.42 -16.25
CA VAL A 69 13.24 -1.72 -14.84
C VAL A 69 13.55 -3.19 -14.53
N MET A 70 13.06 -4.11 -15.37
CA MET A 70 13.27 -5.54 -15.18
C MET A 70 14.73 -5.95 -15.36
N SER A 71 15.44 -5.34 -16.30
CA SER A 71 16.88 -5.57 -16.52
C SER A 71 17.69 -5.13 -15.29
N ASN A 72 17.43 -3.93 -14.78
CA ASN A 72 18.10 -3.40 -13.60
C ASN A 72 17.84 -4.27 -12.36
N ALA A 73 16.59 -4.71 -12.15
CA ALA A 73 16.24 -5.59 -11.04
C ALA A 73 17.00 -6.92 -11.09
N LYS A 74 17.13 -7.53 -12.29
CA LYS A 74 17.91 -8.77 -12.47
C LYS A 74 19.39 -8.57 -12.16
N MET A 75 19.99 -7.48 -12.65
CA MET A 75 21.39 -7.16 -12.36
C MET A 75 21.65 -7.00 -10.86
N ILE A 76 20.75 -6.33 -10.13
CA ILE A 76 20.88 -6.16 -8.68
C ILE A 76 20.90 -7.53 -7.97
N ILE A 77 20.00 -8.44 -8.37
CA ILE A 77 19.92 -9.80 -7.81
C ILE A 77 21.21 -10.60 -8.09
N GLU A 78 21.73 -10.54 -9.32
CA GLU A 78 22.97 -11.23 -9.70
C GLU A 78 24.17 -10.71 -8.91
N ASN A 79 24.30 -9.39 -8.76
CA ASN A 79 25.36 -8.76 -7.99
C ASN A 79 25.30 -9.12 -6.50
N ALA A 80 24.08 -9.20 -5.93
CA ALA A 80 23.90 -9.64 -4.55
C ALA A 80 24.37 -11.09 -4.35
N LYS A 81 24.04 -11.99 -5.30
CA LYS A 81 24.47 -13.40 -5.26
C LYS A 81 25.99 -13.54 -5.37
N GLN A 82 26.63 -12.76 -6.22
CA GLN A 82 28.09 -12.78 -6.37
C GLN A 82 28.81 -12.31 -5.10
N LYS A 83 28.29 -11.27 -4.43
CA LYS A 83 28.85 -10.78 -3.15
C LYS A 83 28.69 -11.77 -1.99
N SER A 84 27.67 -12.61 -1.99
CA SER A 84 27.47 -13.63 -0.95
C SER A 84 28.27 -14.92 -1.18
N ALA A 85 28.92 -15.07 -2.34
CA ALA A 85 29.72 -16.24 -2.70
C ALA A 85 31.24 -16.03 -2.47
N VAL A 86 31.64 -14.86 -1.96
CA VAL A 86 33.01 -14.48 -1.56
C VAL A 86 33.06 -14.34 -0.04
#